data_AF-A0AAP3HBR2-F1
#
_entry.id   AF-A0AAP3HBR2-F1
#
_cell.length_a   1.000
_cell.length_b   1.000
_cell.length_c   1.000
_cell.angle_alpha   90.00
_cell.angle_beta   90.00
_cell.angle_gamma   90.00
#
_symmetry.space_group_name_H-M   'P 1'
#
loop_
_entity.id
_entity.type
_entity.pdbx_description
1 polymer ?
#
loop_
_entity_poly.entity_id
_entity_poly.type
_entity_poly.pdbx_seq_one_letter_code
_entity_poly.pdbx_strand_id
1 'polypeptide(L)' 'SRGINFQSAKGISLYSATTAICWMLRTGTAWRDLPLDYGNRKSVYNRYNNWSKKGYITAILTELKKRWRSRMAHA' A
#
# COMPACT_ATOMS: atom_id res chain seq x y z
N SER A 1 -25.43 -17.99 -1.42
CA SER A 1 -24.02 -17.54 -1.45
C SER A 1 -23.89 -16.33 -2.33
N ARG A 2 -23.87 -15.13 -1.72
CA ARG A 2 -23.84 -13.86 -2.46
C ARG A 2 -22.48 -13.70 -3.14
N GLY A 3 -22.50 -13.70 -4.47
CA GLY A 3 -21.38 -13.34 -5.30
C GLY A 3 -21.02 -11.87 -5.13
N ILE A 4 -19.73 -11.58 -5.25
CA ILE A 4 -19.25 -10.24 -5.49
C ILE A 4 -18.03 -10.33 -6.43
N ASN A 5 -18.31 -10.40 -7.74
CA ASN A 5 -17.33 -10.07 -8.77
C ASN A 5 -17.15 -8.54 -8.77
N PHE A 6 -16.12 -8.04 -8.07
CA PHE A 6 -15.72 -6.62 -8.13
C PHE A 6 -14.65 -6.38 -9.21
N GLN A 7 -14.91 -6.87 -10.43
CA GLN A 7 -14.24 -6.32 -11.61
C GLN A 7 -15.19 -5.34 -12.28
N SER A 8 -15.49 -4.23 -11.60
CA SER A 8 -16.13 -3.09 -12.24
C SER A 8 -15.04 -2.25 -12.89
N ALA A 9 -15.16 -2.10 -14.20
CA ALA A 9 -14.52 -1.04 -14.97
C ALA A 9 -14.67 0.31 -14.23
N LYS A 10 -13.63 1.15 -14.32
CA LYS A 10 -13.40 2.47 -13.68
C LYS A 10 -12.47 2.43 -12.46
N GLY A 11 -11.20 2.78 -12.71
CA GLY A 11 -10.23 3.34 -11.76
C GLY A 11 -10.04 2.64 -10.40
N ILE A 12 -8.83 2.17 -10.11
CA ILE A 12 -8.50 1.73 -8.73
C ILE A 12 -8.73 2.87 -7.75
N SER A 13 -9.64 2.61 -6.79
CA SER A 13 -9.86 3.47 -5.63
C SER A 13 -8.54 3.70 -4.89
N LEU A 14 -8.34 4.94 -4.43
CA LEU A 14 -7.18 5.32 -3.62
C LEU A 14 -7.00 4.34 -2.45
N TYR A 15 -8.09 3.96 -1.80
CA TYR A 15 -8.13 3.05 -0.66
C TYR A 15 -7.61 1.65 -0.97
N SER A 16 -8.02 1.04 -2.08
CA SER A 16 -7.51 -0.28 -2.49
C SER A 16 -6.01 -0.23 -2.75
N ALA A 17 -5.53 0.83 -3.39
CA ALA A 17 -4.10 0.95 -3.67
C ALA A 17 -3.26 1.19 -2.41
N THR A 18 -3.69 2.05 -1.47
CA THR A 18 -2.97 2.22 -0.21
C THR A 18 -3.00 0.97 0.65
N THR A 19 -4.15 0.30 0.74
CA THR A 19 -4.26 -0.95 1.51
C THR A 19 -3.38 -2.04 0.92
N ALA A 20 -3.34 -2.16 -0.41
CA ALA A 20 -2.44 -3.07 -1.11
C ALA A 20 -0.96 -2.75 -0.83
N ILE A 21 -0.56 -1.48 -0.92
CA ILE A 21 0.82 -1.05 -0.62
C ILE A 21 1.17 -1.36 0.83
N CYS A 22 0.29 -1.09 1.79
CA CYS A 22 0.52 -1.40 3.21
C CYS A 22 0.66 -2.91 3.45
N TRP A 23 -0.15 -3.74 2.78
CA TRP A 23 -0.02 -5.19 2.85
C TRP A 23 1.33 -5.65 2.31
N MET A 24 1.73 -5.14 1.14
CA MET A 24 3.03 -5.47 0.52
C MET A 24 4.22 -5.09 1.40
N LEU A 25 4.20 -3.89 2.00
CA LEU A 25 5.25 -3.43 2.90
C LEU A 25 5.31 -4.24 4.20
N ARG A 26 4.18 -4.79 4.64
CA ARG A 26 4.12 -5.64 5.85
C ARG A 26 4.60 -7.06 5.60
N THR A 27 4.24 -7.65 4.47
CA THR A 27 4.54 -9.06 4.15
C THR A 27 5.91 -9.21 3.48
N GLY A 28 6.42 -8.18 2.80
CA GLY A 28 7.70 -8.22 2.09
C GLY A 28 7.69 -9.08 0.81
N THR A 29 6.52 -9.58 0.40
CA THR A 29 6.34 -10.44 -0.78
C THR A 29 6.56 -9.68 -2.09
N ALA A 30 6.72 -10.39 -3.21
CA ALA A 30 6.81 -9.77 -4.52
C ALA A 30 5.46 -9.19 -4.97
N TRP A 31 5.46 -8.03 -5.65
CA TRP A 31 4.24 -7.37 -6.16
C TRP A 31 3.39 -8.25 -7.09
N ARG A 32 3.99 -9.32 -7.64
CA ARG A 32 3.33 -10.31 -8.49
C ARG A 32 2.36 -11.20 -7.73
N ASP A 33 2.56 -11.37 -6.43
CA ASP A 33 1.73 -12.23 -5.58
C ASP A 33 0.58 -11.47 -4.91
N LEU A 34 0.39 -10.20 -5.27
CA LEU A 34 -0.71 -9.40 -4.74
C LEU A 34 -2.06 -10.08 -5.08
N PRO A 35 -2.92 -10.32 -4.07
CA PRO A 35 -4.27 -10.85 -4.27
C PRO A 35 -5.09 -9.98 -5.23
N LEU A 36 -5.89 -10.62 -6.08
CA LEU A 36 -6.72 -9.93 -7.08
C LEU A 36 -7.81 -9.05 -6.45
N ASP A 37 -8.17 -9.31 -5.18
CA ASP A 37 -9.15 -8.53 -4.41
C ASP A 37 -8.74 -7.06 -4.23
N TYR A 38 -7.43 -6.77 -4.28
CA TYR A 38 -6.91 -5.40 -4.19
C TYR A 38 -6.96 -4.63 -5.53
N GLY A 39 -7.36 -5.30 -6.61
CA GLY A 39 -7.43 -4.74 -7.96
C GLY A 39 -6.17 -4.98 -8.79
N ASN A 40 -6.07 -4.26 -9.92
CA ASN A 40 -4.98 -4.43 -10.89
C ASN A 40 -3.60 -4.08 -10.30
N ARG A 41 -2.74 -5.11 -10.20
CA ARG A 41 -1.35 -5.04 -9.69
C ARG A 41 -0.53 -3.93 -10.34
N LYS A 42 -0.67 -3.72 -11.66
CA LYS A 42 0.11 -2.71 -12.42
C LYS A 42 -0.19 -1.30 -11.93
N SER A 43 -1.45 -1.01 -11.64
CA SER A 43 -1.88 0.31 -11.19
C SER A 43 -1.51 0.58 -9.73
N VAL A 44 -1.55 -0.45 -8.87
CA VAL A 44 -1.02 -0.35 -7.50
C VAL A 44 0.48 -0.05 -7.53
N TYR A 45 1.23 -0.79 -8.35
CA TYR A 45 2.66 -0.54 -8.54
C TYR A 45 2.94 0.86 -9.10
N ASN A 46 2.20 1.29 -10.12
CA ASN A 46 2.36 2.64 -10.69
C ASN A 46 2.10 3.73 -9.65
N ARG A 47 1.11 3.55 -8.77
CA ARG A 47 0.85 4.48 -7.67
C ARG A 47 1.99 4.46 -6.65
N TYR A 48 2.46 3.29 -6.25
CA TYR A 48 3.62 3.15 -5.36
C TYR A 48 4.85 3.86 -5.95
N ASN A 49 5.17 3.60 -7.22
CA ASN A 49 6.31 4.20 -7.90
C ASN A 49 6.18 5.73 -7.96
N ASN A 50 4.99 6.26 -8.28
CA ASN A 50 4.75 7.71 -8.29
C ASN A 50 4.92 8.33 -6.89
N TRP A 51 4.44 7.66 -5.84
CA TRP A 51 4.60 8.13 -4.45
C TRP A 51 6.04 8.03 -3.96
N SER A 52 6.76 6.99 -4.37
CA SER A 52 8.19 6.83 -4.10
C SER A 52 8.99 7.94 -4.77
N LYS A 53 8.72 8.23 -6.04
CA LYS A 53 9.37 9.34 -6.78
C LYS A 53 9.07 10.71 -6.16
N LYS A 54 7.86 10.90 -5.64
CA LYS A 54 7.47 12.12 -4.91
C LYS A 54 8.01 12.18 -3.47
N GLY A 55 8.66 11.13 -2.97
CA GLY A 55 9.22 11.09 -1.62
C GLY A 55 8.21 10.85 -0.49
N TYR A 56 6.93 10.59 -0.80
CA TYR A 56 5.90 10.40 0.23
C TYR A 56 6.16 9.16 1.10
N ILE A 57 6.61 8.06 0.48
CA ILE A 57 6.95 6.83 1.21
C ILE A 57 8.07 7.11 2.23
N THR A 58 9.12 7.81 1.80
CA THR A 58 10.24 8.20 2.66
C THR A 58 9.78 9.10 3.81
N ALA A 59 8.93 10.09 3.52
CA ALA A 59 8.39 11.00 4.54
C ALA A 59 7.58 10.25 5.61
N ILE A 60 6.67 9.37 5.19
CA ILE A 60 5.84 8.54 6.09
C ILE A 60 6.73 7.63 6.96
N LEU A 61 7.67 6.92 6.35
CA LEU A 61 8.59 6.03 7.08
C LEU A 61 9.48 6.80 8.05
N THR A 62 9.91 8.00 7.69
CA THR A 62 10.73 8.85 8.56
C THR A 62 9.94 9.30 9.79
N GLU A 63 8.70 9.74 9.61
CA GLU A 63 7.84 10.14 10.72
C GLU A 63 7.48 8.95 11.62
N LEU A 64 7.19 7.78 11.04
CA LEU A 64 6.96 6.55 11.81
C LEU A 64 8.19 6.16 12.64
N LYS A 65 9.39 6.21 12.05
CA LYS A 65 10.66 5.95 12.75
C LYS A 65 10.90 6.96 13.88
N LYS A 66 10.56 8.23 13.68
CA LYS A 66 10.67 9.27 14.72
C LYS A 66 9.74 8.96 15.89
N ARG A 67 8.45 8.72 15.62
CA ARG A 67 7.46 8.37 16.65
C ARG A 67 7.80 7.09 17.41
N TRP A 68 8.28 6.07 16.69
CA TRP A 68 8.69 4.82 17.32
C TRP A 68 9.86 5.04 18.27
N ARG A 69 10.88 5.81 17.87
CA ARG A 69 12.00 6.20 18.74
C ARG A 69 11.55 6.99 19.97
N SER A 70 10.63 7.94 19.82
CA SER A 70 10.08 8.67 20.97
C SER A 70 9.38 7.73 21.94
N ARG A 71 8.53 6.80 21.46
CA ARG A 71 7.85 5.84 22.33
C ARG A 71 8.80 4.92 23.09
N MET A 72 9.89 4.46 22.46
CA MET A 72 10.87 3.59 23.10
C MET A 72 11.78 4.34 24.08
N ALA A 73 11.93 5.66 23.94
CA ALA A 73 12.68 6.48 24.90
C ALA A 73 11.88 6.79 26.18
N HIS A 74 10.57 6.54 26.17
CA HIS A 74 9.66 6.72 27.30
C HIS A 74 9.19 5.40 27.94
N ALA A 75 9.73 4.27 27.48
CA ALA A 75 9.45 2.92 27.98
C ALA A 75 10.70 2.38 28.70
#